data_AF-A0A7X5KNB8-F1
#
_entry.id   AF-A0A7X5KNB8-F1
#
_cell.length_a   1.000
_cell.length_b   1.000
_cell.length_c   1.000
_cell.angle_alpha   90.00
_cell.angle_beta   90.00
_cell.angle_gamma   90.00
#
_symmetry.space_group_name_H-M   'P 1'
#
loop_
_entity.id
_entity.type
_entity.pdbx_description
1 polymer ?
#
loop_
_entity_poly.entity_id
_entity_poly.type
_entity_poly.pdbx_seq_one_letter_code
_entity_poly.pdbx_strand_id
1 'polypeptide(L)' 'MDLYYYVCPVCGFVHQVPAYWCDFSPEDTMEMEHLNLQTMDICGETSLMLKEDQQQ' A
#
# COMPACT_ATOMS: atom_id res chain seq x y z
N MET A 1 4.24 13.16 11.46
CA MET A 1 3.93 13.19 10.02
C MET A 1 3.19 11.91 9.76
N ASP A 2 1.91 11.99 9.44
CA ASP A 2 1.08 10.80 9.28
C ASP A 2 1.40 10.12 7.94
N LEU A 3 1.36 8.80 7.94
CA LEU A 3 1.65 7.95 6.79
C LEU A 3 0.51 6.96 6.64
N TYR A 4 0.07 6.76 5.40
CA TYR A 4 -0.80 5.67 5.01
C TYR A 4 0.02 4.54 4.42
N TYR A 5 -0.30 3.32 4.82
CA TYR A 5 0.40 2.13 4.36
C TYR A 5 -0.52 1.31 3.47
N TYR A 6 -0.14 1.12 2.21
CA TYR A 6 -0.86 0.25 1.28
C TYR A 6 -0.09 -1.05 1.12
N VAL A 7 -0.74 -2.18 1.37
CA VAL A 7 -0.10 -3.50 1.44
C VAL A 7 -0.67 -4.43 0.39
N CYS A 8 0.21 -5.10 -0.36
CA CYS A 8 -0.19 -6.16 -1.27
C CYS A 8 -0.57 -7.42 -0.47
N PRO A 9 -1.79 -7.98 -0.65
CA PRO A 9 -2.20 -9.20 0.06
C PRO A 9 -1.44 -10.45 -0.38
N VAL A 10 -0.82 -10.42 -1.57
CA VAL A 10 -0.17 -11.59 -2.17
C VAL A 10 1.30 -11.68 -1.77
N CYS A 11 2.08 -10.61 -1.99
CA CYS A 11 3.52 -10.65 -1.75
C CYS A 11 3.97 -9.92 -0.47
N GLY A 12 3.08 -9.16 0.17
CA GLY A 12 3.38 -8.39 1.37
C GLY A 12 4.17 -7.09 1.12
N PHE A 13 4.29 -6.66 -0.14
CA PHE A 13 4.87 -5.36 -0.47
C PHE A 13 4.12 -4.22 0.22
N VAL A 14 4.83 -3.20 0.71
CA VAL A 14 4.26 -2.05 1.42
C VAL A 14 4.64 -0.76 0.72
N HIS A 15 3.63 -0.02 0.25
CA HIS A 15 3.77 1.35 -0.22
C HIS A 15 3.45 2.33 0.92
N GLN A 16 4.32 3.30 1.13
CA GLN A 16 4.15 4.33 2.17
C GLN A 16 3.78 5.63 1.48
N VAL A 17 2.58 6.14 1.76
CA VAL A 17 2.06 7.37 1.20
C VAL A 17 1.99 8.41 2.33
N PRO A 18 2.70 9.53 2.23
CA PRO A 18 2.53 10.59 3.21
C PRO A 18 1.10 11.13 3.23
N ALA A 19 0.53 11.35 4.41
CA ALA A 19 -0.88 11.74 4.52
C ALA A 19 -1.21 13.07 3.82
N TYR A 20 -0.22 13.95 3.62
CA TYR A 20 -0.38 15.21 2.87
C TYR A 20 -0.43 15.02 1.34
N TRP A 21 -0.21 13.81 0.83
CA TRP A 21 -0.40 13.43 -0.58
C TRP A 21 -1.77 12.81 -0.83
N CYS A 22 -2.40 12.25 0.19
CA CYS A 22 -3.81 11.90 0.13
C CYS A 22 -4.64 13.16 0.43
N ASP A 23 -5.80 13.27 -0.21
CA ASP A 23 -6.80 14.26 0.21
C ASP A 23 -7.30 13.95 1.63
N PHE A 24 -8.41 14.55 2.05
CA PHE A 24 -8.99 14.40 3.39
C PHE A 24 -9.21 12.94 3.84
N SER A 25 -9.27 11.98 2.92
CA SER A 25 -9.35 10.54 3.20
C SER A 25 -8.50 9.75 2.20
N PRO A 26 -7.67 8.79 2.66
CA PRO A 26 -7.05 7.81 1.78
C PRO A 26 -8.14 6.89 1.20
N GLU A 27 -7.90 6.37 -0.01
CA GLU A 27 -8.74 5.32 -0.58
C GLU A 27 -8.41 3.97 0.08
N ASP A 28 -9.40 3.08 0.20
CA ASP A 28 -9.21 1.75 0.80
C ASP A 28 -8.31 0.84 -0.05
N THR A 29 -8.23 1.11 -1.35
CA THR A 29 -7.44 0.33 -2.31
C THR A 29 -6.72 1.25 -3.28
N MET A 30 -5.53 0.85 -3.73
CA MET A 30 -4.71 1.57 -4.70
C MET A 30 -4.15 0.59 -5.73
N GLU A 31 -4.23 0.92 -7.01
CA GLU A 31 -3.57 0.14 -8.07
C GLU A 31 -2.12 0.63 -8.26
N MET A 32 -1.16 -0.26 -8.04
CA MET A 32 0.25 0.00 -8.28
C MET A 32 1.02 -1.28 -8.65
N GLU A 33 1.73 -1.23 -9.78
CA GLU A 33 2.71 -2.27 -10.11
C GLU A 33 3.88 -2.20 -9.12
N HIS A 34 4.25 -3.36 -8.57
CA HIS A 34 5.30 -3.44 -7.56
C HIS A 34 6.11 -4.73 -7.70
N LEU A 35 7.32 -4.70 -7.14
CA LEU A 35 8.21 -5.85 -7.11
C LEU A 35 7.83 -6.75 -5.94
N ASN A 36 7.64 -8.05 -6.21
CA ASN A 36 7.57 -9.04 -5.16
C ASN A 36 8.97 -9.21 -4.55
N LEU A 37 9.17 -8.73 -3.33
CA LEU A 37 10.48 -8.76 -2.65
C LEU A 37 10.96 -10.18 -2.32
N GLN A 38 10.09 -11.18 -2.35
CA GLN A 38 10.45 -12.57 -2.09
C GLN A 38 10.95 -13.30 -3.34
N THR A 39 10.32 -13.05 -4.50
CA THR A 39 10.69 -13.70 -5.77
C THR A 39 11.63 -12.84 -6.62
N MET A 40 11.74 -11.54 -6.33
CA MET A 40 12.43 -10.53 -7.14
C MET A 40 11.86 -10.37 -8.56
N ASP A 41 10.60 -10.77 -8.75
CA ASP A 41 9.84 -10.58 -10.00
C ASP A 41 8.70 -9.58 -9.80
N ILE A 42 8.16 -9.06 -10.90
CA ILE A 42 6.97 -8.20 -10.86
C ILE A 42 5.78 -8.99 -10.29
N CYS A 43 5.09 -8.41 -9.32
CA CYS A 43 3.91 -9.04 -8.74
C CYS A 43 2.76 -9.05 -9.76
N GLY A 44 2.07 -10.19 -9.89
CA GLY A 44 0.87 -10.28 -10.73
C GLY A 44 -0.37 -9.63 -10.11
N GLU A 45 -0.31 -9.28 -8.83
CA GLU A 45 -1.32 -8.47 -8.16
C GLU A 45 -0.90 -7.01 -8.19
N THR A 46 -1.79 -6.13 -8.64
CA THR A 46 -1.57 -4.68 -8.68
C THR A 46 -2.36 -3.96 -7.61
N SER A 47 -3.33 -4.61 -6.98
CA SER A 47 -4.18 -4.01 -5.96
C SER A 47 -3.50 -4.04 -4.59
N LEU A 48 -3.23 -2.86 -4.05
CA LEU A 48 -2.75 -2.67 -2.68
C LEU A 48 -3.91 -2.24 -1.81
N MET A 49 -4.00 -2.77 -0.60
CA MET A 49 -5.06 -2.42 0.35
C MET A 49 -4.51 -1.53 1.44
N LEU A 50 -5.24 -0.47 1.78
CA LEU A 50 -4.93 0.38 2.90
C LEU A 50 -4.91 -0.48 4.17
N LYS A 51 -3.79 -0.47 4.86
CA LYS A 51 -3.66 -1.04 6.18
C LYS A 51 -4.26 -0.01 7.14
N GLU A 52 -5.45 -0.30 7.64
CA GLU A 52 -6.08 0.50 8.69
C GLU A 52 -5.08 0.68 9.84
N ASP A 53 -4.59 1.91 10.00
CA ASP A 53 -3.78 2.27 11.15
C ASP A 53 -4.74 2.22 12.33
N GLN A 54 -4.58 1.21 13.20
CA GLN A 54 -5.28 1.17 14.49
C GLN A 54 -4.72 2.30 15.35
N GLN A 55 -5.15 3.52 15.09
CA GLN A 55 -5.02 4.64 16.02
C GLN A 55 -5.95 4.35 17.20
N GLN A 56 -5.44 3.59 18.17
CA GLN A 56 -6.02 3.48 19.51
C GLN A 56 -5.74 4.75 20.32
#